data_AF-A0A968AL49-F1
#
_entry.id   AF-A0A968AL49-F1
#
_cell.length_a   1.000
_cell.length_b   1.000
_cell.length_c   1.000
_cell.angle_alpha   90.00
_cell.angle_beta   90.00
_cell.angle_gamma   90.00
#
_symmetry.space_group_name_H-M   'P 1'
#
loop_
_entity.id
_entity.type
_entity.pdbx_description
1 polymer ?
#
loop_
_entity_poly.entity_id
_entity_poly.type
_entity_poly.pdbx_seq_one_letter_code
_entity_poly.pdbx_strand_id
1 'polypeptide(L)'
;MTHTLKIDSKLYKALQESFGKKVLDIKLNDILLSGIENQLEKYNNQILNFEEKYGISFKEFEDMWDSGKIKDRHGYEVESDFIYRLGNA
;
A
#
# COMPACT_ATOMS: atom_id res chain seq x y z
N MET A 1 14.80 -6.92 13.66
CA MET A 1 14.07 -5.88 14.40
C MET A 1 12.66 -6.39 14.64
N THR A 2 12.14 -6.30 15.86
CA THR A 2 10.79 -6.78 16.18
C THR A 2 9.80 -5.63 16.01
N HIS A 3 9.02 -5.64 14.94
CA HIS A 3 7.95 -4.66 14.75
C HIS A 3 6.71 -5.15 15.49
N THR A 4 6.29 -4.41 16.52
CA THR A 4 5.07 -4.71 17.28
C THR A 4 3.91 -3.93 16.70
N LEU A 5 2.92 -4.62 16.14
CA LEU A 5 1.67 -4.02 15.68
C LEU A 5 0.72 -3.87 16.87
N LYS A 6 0.15 -2.66 17.04
CA LYS A 6 -0.85 -2.38 18.06
C LYS A 6 -2.22 -2.30 17.42
N ILE A 7 -3.19 -3.02 17.99
CA ILE A 7 -4.59 -2.93 17.60
C ILE A 7 -5.32 -2.02 18.60
N ASP A 8 -6.21 -1.18 18.08
CA ASP A 8 -7.09 -0.37 18.89
C ASP A 8 -7.97 -1.22 19.81
N SER A 9 -8.13 -0.79 21.07
CA SER A 9 -8.87 -1.54 22.08
C SER A 9 -10.34 -1.74 21.73
N LYS A 10 -10.99 -0.78 21.05
CA LYS A 10 -12.40 -0.91 20.66
C LYS A 10 -12.53 -1.91 19.52
N LEU A 11 -11.62 -1.86 18.55
CA LEU A 11 -11.56 -2.84 17.47
C LEU A 11 -11.34 -4.26 17.99
N TYR A 12 -10.40 -4.45 18.91
CA TYR A 12 -10.16 -5.77 19.53
C TYR A 12 -11.42 -6.31 20.23
N LYS A 13 -12.13 -5.45 20.99
CA LYS A 13 -13.39 -5.84 21.64
C LYS A 13 -14.47 -6.23 20.62
N ALA A 14 -14.66 -5.45 19.56
CA ALA A 14 -15.63 -5.75 18.51
C ALA A 14 -15.32 -7.09 17.81
N LEU A 15 -14.05 -7.36 17.53
CA LEU A 15 -13.61 -8.65 16.99
C LEU A 15 -13.86 -9.79 17.97
N GLN A 16 -13.58 -9.57 19.26
CA GLN A 16 -13.81 -10.57 20.31
C GLN A 16 -15.30 -10.90 20.47
N GLU A 17 -16.18 -9.89 20.38
CA GLU A 17 -17.64 -10.05 20.44
C GLU A 17 -18.18 -10.78 19.20
N SER A 18 -17.60 -10.54 18.02
CA SER A 18 -18.07 -11.12 16.76
C SER A 18 -17.63 -12.57 16.57
N PHE A 19 -16.39 -12.90 16.91
CA PHE A 19 -15.78 -14.21 16.62
C PHE A 19 -15.57 -15.08 17.86
N GLY A 20 -15.64 -14.48 19.06
CA GLY A 20 -15.27 -15.12 20.31
C GLY A 20 -13.76 -15.12 20.54
N LYS A 21 -13.35 -14.90 21.80
CA LYS A 21 -11.94 -14.74 22.20
C LYS A 21 -11.03 -15.88 21.73
N LYS A 22 -11.46 -17.13 21.91
CA LYS A 22 -10.64 -18.32 21.62
C LYS A 22 -10.36 -18.48 20.12
N VAL A 23 -11.33 -18.13 19.28
CA VAL A 23 -11.17 -18.17 17.81
C VAL A 23 -10.30 -17.01 17.35
N LEU A 24 -10.52 -15.82 17.93
CA LEU A 24 -9.72 -14.64 17.62
C LEU A 24 -8.24 -14.86 17.95
N ASP A 25 -7.90 -15.36 19.14
CA ASP A 25 -6.50 -15.58 19.54
C ASP A 25 -5.76 -16.57 18.61
N ILE A 26 -6.47 -17.54 18.04
CA ILE A 26 -5.90 -18.51 17.09
C ILE A 26 -5.73 -17.89 15.69
N LYS A 27 -6.73 -17.14 15.22
CA LYS A 27 -6.77 -16.65 13.84
C LYS A 27 -6.20 -15.24 13.64
N LEU A 28 -5.90 -14.50 14.71
CA LEU A 28 -5.47 -13.10 14.61
C LEU A 28 -4.21 -12.96 13.75
N ASN A 29 -3.23 -13.86 13.95
CA ASN A 29 -2.00 -13.85 13.17
C ASN A 29 -2.27 -14.10 11.69
N ASP A 30 -3.11 -15.09 11.36
CA ASP A 30 -3.47 -15.40 9.97
C ASP A 30 -4.19 -14.23 9.30
N ILE A 31 -5.15 -13.61 9.99
CA ILE A 31 -5.90 -12.46 9.48
C ILE A 31 -4.97 -11.29 9.20
N LEU A 32 -4.06 -11.00 10.15
CA LEU A 32 -3.09 -9.92 9.99
C LEU A 32 -2.11 -10.20 8.85
N LEU A 33 -1.59 -11.43 8.78
CA LEU A 33 -0.65 -11.83 7.73
C LEU A 33 -1.30 -11.72 6.35
N SER A 34 -2.49 -12.31 6.16
CA SER A 34 -3.23 -12.22 4.90
C SER A 34 -3.59 -10.78 4.56
N GLY A 35 -3.91 -9.94 5.55
CA GLY A 35 -4.14 -8.52 5.34
C GLY A 35 -2.90 -7.78 4.81
N ILE A 36 -1.73 -8.07 5.37
CA ILE A 36 -0.45 -7.52 4.91
C ILE A 36 -0.12 -8.01 3.50
N GLU A 37 -0.24 -9.31 3.25
CA GLU A 37 0.02 -9.93 1.94
C GLU A 37 -0.86 -9.31 0.85
N ASN A 38 -2.17 -9.18 1.10
CA ASN A 38 -3.10 -8.56 0.16
C ASN A 38 -2.73 -7.09 -0.14
N GLN A 39 -2.28 -6.34 0.87
CA GLN A 39 -1.87 -4.95 0.67
C GLN A 39 -0.56 -4.83 -0.11
N LEU A 40 0.41 -5.72 0.16
CA LEU A 40 1.64 -5.79 -0.62
C LEU A 40 1.36 -6.15 -2.07
N GLU A 41 0.50 -7.15 -2.30
CA GLU A 41 0.08 -7.54 -3.66
C GLU A 41 -0.60 -6.37 -4.38
N LYS A 42 -1.52 -5.67 -3.71
CA LYS A 42 -2.17 -4.48 -4.27
C LYS A 42 -1.15 -3.41 -4.67
N TYR A 43 -0.18 -3.10 -3.81
CA TYR A 43 0.83 -2.10 -4.11
C TYR A 43 1.75 -2.56 -5.25
N ASN A 44 2.15 -3.82 -5.28
CA ASN A 44 2.95 -4.37 -6.38
C ASN A 44 2.20 -4.28 -7.72
N ASN A 45 0.92 -4.66 -7.77
CA ASN A 45 0.11 -4.54 -8.98
C ASN A 45 -0.03 -3.08 -9.43
N GLN A 46 -0.17 -2.15 -8.48
CA GLN A 46 -0.17 -0.72 -8.80
C GLN A 46 1.18 -0.24 -9.35
N ILE A 47 2.31 -0.76 -8.85
CA ILE A 47 3.66 -0.44 -9.38
C ILE A 47 3.74 -0.96 -10.81
N LEU A 48 3.43 -2.24 -11.04
CA LEU A 48 3.50 -2.85 -12.36
C LEU A 48 2.64 -2.12 -13.39
N ASN A 49 1.37 -1.81 -13.07
CA ASN A 49 0.50 -1.07 -13.99
C ASN A 49 1.07 0.31 -14.37
N PHE A 50 1.75 0.96 -13.44
CA PHE A 50 2.40 2.25 -13.70
C PHE A 50 3.63 2.07 -14.59
N GLU A 51 4.47 1.09 -14.28
CA GLU A 51 5.66 0.79 -15.08
C GLU A 51 5.31 0.35 -16.50
N GLU A 52 4.23 -0.42 -16.68
CA GLU A 52 3.67 -0.75 -18.00
C GLU A 52 3.16 0.49 -18.75
N LYS A 53 2.49 1.42 -18.03
CA LYS A 53 1.96 2.65 -18.63
C LYS A 53 3.06 3.58 -19.14
N TYR A 54 4.15 3.72 -18.37
CA TYR A 54 5.24 4.67 -18.69
C TYR A 54 6.45 4.02 -19.36
N GLY A 55 6.51 2.68 -19.41
CA GLY A 55 7.59 1.91 -20.06
C GLY A 55 8.93 1.98 -19.34
N ILE A 56 8.96 2.47 -18.10
CA ILE A 56 10.15 2.63 -17.25
C ILE A 56 9.79 2.23 -15.82
N SER A 57 10.80 1.88 -15.01
CA SER A 57 10.54 1.55 -13.60
C SER A 57 10.04 2.78 -12.83
N PHE A 58 9.28 2.55 -11.75
CA PHE A 58 8.75 3.64 -10.92
C PHE A 58 9.89 4.50 -10.36
N LYS A 59 11.01 3.88 -10.01
CA LYS A 59 12.21 4.59 -9.52
C LYS A 59 12.86 5.46 -10.61
N GLU A 60 12.98 4.94 -11.83
CA GLU A 60 13.47 5.75 -12.95
C GLU A 60 12.53 6.91 -13.27
N PHE A 61 11.22 6.69 -13.14
CA PHE A 61 10.23 7.76 -13.27
C PHE A 61 10.41 8.83 -12.21
N GLU A 62 10.61 8.46 -10.94
CA GLU A 62 10.88 9.38 -9.83
C GLU A 62 12.16 10.21 -10.08
N ASP A 63 13.25 9.55 -10.50
CA ASP A 63 14.51 10.22 -10.85
C ASP A 63 14.33 11.19 -12.04
N MET A 64 13.52 10.82 -13.04
CA MET A 64 13.18 11.66 -14.19
C MET A 64 12.27 12.84 -13.83
N TRP A 65 11.36 12.64 -12.88
CA TRP A 65 10.49 13.67 -12.33
C TRP A 65 11.32 14.72 -11.60
N ASP A 66 12.18 14.30 -10.68
CA ASP A 66 13.03 15.19 -9.88
C ASP A 66 14.06 15.93 -10.74
N SER A 67 14.61 15.28 -11.76
CA SER A 67 15.53 15.90 -12.71
C SER A 67 14.85 16.73 -13.81
N GLY A 68 13.51 16.81 -13.83
CA GLY A 68 12.73 17.64 -14.76
C GLY A 68 12.76 17.16 -16.22
N LYS A 69 13.06 15.87 -16.46
CA LYS A 69 13.19 15.28 -17.80
C LYS A 69 11.88 14.75 -18.38
N ILE A 70 10.80 14.74 -17.61
CA ILE A 70 9.48 14.29 -18.07
C ILE A 70 8.88 15.39 -18.96
N LYS A 71 8.70 15.04 -20.24
CA LYS A 71 8.28 15.98 -21.31
C LYS A 71 6.88 16.59 -21.13
N ASP A 72 6.10 16.13 -20.15
CA ASP A 72 4.77 16.66 -19.83
C ASP A 72 4.47 16.52 -18.32
N ARG A 73 5.39 17.01 -17.48
CA ARG A 73 5.34 16.90 -16.01
C ARG A 73 4.05 17.47 -15.39
N HIS A 74 3.40 18.41 -16.09
CA HIS A 74 2.18 19.09 -15.65
C HIS A 74 0.95 18.67 -16.47
N GLY A 75 1.06 17.62 -17.28
CA GLY A 75 -0.12 16.97 -17.86
C GLY A 75 -0.97 16.44 -16.70
N TYR A 76 -2.24 16.85 -16.63
CA TYR A 76 -3.15 16.51 -15.53
C TYR A 76 -3.16 15.02 -15.19
N GLU A 77 -2.98 14.16 -16.19
CA GLU A 77 -2.91 12.70 -16.03
C GLU A 77 -1.60 12.24 -15.36
N VAL A 78 -0.45 12.78 -15.79
CA VAL A 78 0.87 12.41 -15.26
C VAL A 78 1.06 12.95 -13.84
N GLU A 79 0.61 14.17 -13.60
CA GLU A 79 0.67 14.81 -12.28
C GLU A 79 -0.31 14.14 -11.29
N SER A 80 -1.52 13.78 -11.72
CA SER A 80 -2.47 13.05 -10.86
C SER A 80 -1.96 11.65 -10.51
N ASP A 81 -1.43 10.91 -11.48
CA ASP A 81 -0.92 9.54 -11.26
C ASP A 81 0.29 9.51 -10.32
N PHE A 82 1.13 10.56 -10.33
CA PHE A 82 2.29 10.67 -9.46
C PHE A 82 1.96 11.26 -8.08
N ILE A 83 1.21 12.37 -8.00
CA ILE A 83 0.88 13.05 -6.73
C ILE A 83 -0.08 12.22 -5.87
N TYR A 84 -1.10 11.59 -6.47
CA TYR A 84 -2.01 10.71 -5.73
C TYR A 84 -1.29 9.52 -5.09
N ARG A 85 -0.13 9.16 -5.66
CA ARG A 85 0.71 8.06 -5.19
C ARG A 85 1.64 8.45 -4.04
N LEU A 86 2.23 9.65 -4.06
CA LEU A 86 3.00 10.20 -2.92
C LEU A 86 2.12 10.54 -1.71
N GLY A 87 0.85 10.88 -1.91
CA GLY A 87 -0.09 11.20 -0.82
C GLY A 87 -0.60 9.98 -0.04
N ASN A 88 -0.33 8.75 -0.50
CA ASN A 88 -0.79 7.50 0.11
C ASN A 88 0.37 6.53 0.44
N ALA A 89 1.63 6.94 0.25
CA ALA A 89 2.83 6.17 0.56
C ALA A 89 3.31 6.40 2.00
#